data_AF-A0A840Q3D5-F1
#
_entry.id   AF-A0A840Q3D5-F1
#
_cell.length_a   1.000
_cell.length_b   1.000
_cell.length_c   1.000
_cell.angle_alpha   90.00
_cell.angle_beta   90.00
_cell.angle_gamma   90.00
#
_symmetry.space_group_name_H-M   'P 1'
#
loop_
_entity.id
_entity.type
_entity.pdbx_description
1 polymer ?
#
loop_
_entity_poly.entity_id
_entity_poly.type
_entity_poly.pdbx_seq_one_letter_code
_entity_poly.pdbx_strand_id
1 'polypeptide(L)'
;MAKLPCIWLYLGGCTFRWGRGDLTIDVLLGDTGAVHENDHRIAAIPVDHEWTDVRDLDQRARAWLKAMASKRAFASPRGARGAKPGNGPSA
;
A
#
# COMPACT_ATOMS: atom_id res chain seq x y z
N MET A 1 -5.09 -11.98 30.08
CA MET A 1 -4.62 -11.03 29.06
C MET A 1 -5.71 -10.90 28.01
N ALA A 2 -6.48 -9.81 28.02
CA ALA A 2 -7.48 -9.56 26.99
C ALA A 2 -6.74 -9.25 25.69
N LYS A 3 -6.81 -10.16 24.72
CA LYS A 3 -6.30 -9.95 23.37
C LYS A 3 -7.17 -8.85 22.77
N LEU A 4 -6.69 -7.61 22.81
CA LEU A 4 -7.38 -6.46 22.24
C LEU A 4 -7.75 -6.78 20.79
N PRO A 5 -8.94 -6.40 20.31
CA PRO A 5 -9.38 -6.76 18.97
C PRO A 5 -8.43 -6.14 17.95
N CYS A 6 -7.74 -6.99 17.17
CA CYS A 6 -7.00 -6.55 16.01
C CYS A 6 -8.00 -6.14 14.92
N ILE A 7 -7.79 -4.96 14.35
CA ILE A 7 -8.60 -4.43 13.27
C ILE A 7 -7.91 -4.76 11.94
N TRP A 8 -8.69 -5.18 10.97
CA TRP A 8 -8.23 -5.58 9.64
C TRP A 8 -9.02 -4.80 8.61
N LEU A 9 -8.31 -4.22 7.63
CA LEU A 9 -8.92 -3.49 6.52
C LEU A 9 -8.27 -3.93 5.21
N TYR A 10 -9.06 -4.50 4.30
CA TYR A 10 -8.60 -4.82 2.95
C TYR A 10 -8.91 -3.67 2.00
N LEU A 11 -7.88 -3.13 1.34
CA LEU A 11 -8.02 -2.01 0.41
C LEU A 11 -6.95 -2.04 -0.68
N GLY A 12 -7.36 -1.86 -1.94
CA GLY A 12 -6.45 -1.70 -3.07
C GLY A 12 -5.50 -2.89 -3.31
N GLY A 13 -5.91 -4.10 -2.95
CA GLY A 13 -5.08 -5.29 -3.08
C GLY A 13 -4.12 -5.54 -1.91
N CYS A 14 -4.22 -4.76 -0.83
CA CYS A 14 -3.40 -4.91 0.38
C CYS A 14 -4.29 -5.03 1.62
N THR A 15 -3.85 -5.80 2.60
CA THR A 15 -4.47 -5.91 3.92
C THR A 15 -3.71 -5.06 4.92
N PHE A 16 -4.42 -4.17 5.62
CA PHE A 16 -3.90 -3.31 6.67
C PHE A 16 -4.34 -3.87 8.02
N ARG A 17 -3.37 -4.30 8.84
CA ARG A 17 -3.60 -4.88 10.16
C ARG A 17 -3.10 -3.93 11.24
N TRP A 18 -3.97 -3.61 12.19
CA TRP A 18 -3.62 -2.77 13.33
C TRP A 18 -4.14 -3.39 14.62
N GLY A 19 -3.22 -3.70 15.55
CA GLY A 19 -3.57 -4.05 16.91
C GLY A 19 -4.02 -2.80 17.66
N ARG A 20 -5.13 -2.84 18.39
CA ARG A 20 -5.52 -1.69 19.21
C ARG A 20 -4.46 -1.49 20.31
N GLY A 21 -3.75 -0.37 20.27
CA GLY A 21 -2.60 -0.08 21.13
C GLY A 21 -1.23 -0.33 20.50
N ASP A 22 -1.16 -0.84 19.26
CA ASP A 22 0.07 -0.89 18.48
C ASP A 22 0.40 0.49 17.88
N LEU A 23 1.68 0.82 17.86
CA LEU A 23 2.21 2.03 17.22
C LEU A 23 2.52 1.82 15.73
N THR A 24 2.17 0.66 15.18
CA THR A 24 2.43 0.31 13.78
C THR A 24 1.27 -0.44 13.16
N ILE A 25 0.98 -0.13 11.89
CA ILE A 25 0.10 -0.90 11.02
C ILE A 25 0.95 -1.78 10.13
N ASP A 26 0.68 -3.07 10.13
CA ASP A 26 1.28 -4.01 9.19
C ASP A 26 0.49 -3.96 7.88
N VAL A 27 1.19 -3.76 6.77
CA VAL A 27 0.62 -3.84 5.42
C VAL A 27 1.05 -5.14 4.79
N LEU A 28 0.09 -6.00 4.47
CA LEU A 28 0.28 -7.26 3.79
C LEU A 28 -0.20 -7.16 2.35
N LEU A 29 0.49 -7.81 1.42
CA LEU A 29 0.05 -7.90 0.03
C LEU A 29 -1.01 -9.00 -0.12
N GLY A 30 -2.10 -8.69 -0.82
CA GLY A 30 -3.21 -9.62 -1.04
C GLY A 30 -4.29 -9.56 0.05
N ASP A 31 -5.37 -10.31 -0.14
CA ASP A 31 -6.41 -10.53 0.85
C ASP A 31 -5.96 -11.65 1.78
N THR A 32 -5.27 -11.30 2.86
CA THR A 32 -4.63 -12.29 3.74
C THR A 32 -5.63 -12.94 4.70
N GLY A 33 -6.86 -12.42 4.77
CA GLY A 33 -7.94 -12.94 5.61
C GLY A 33 -7.53 -13.14 7.07
N ALA A 34 -8.17 -14.09 7.76
CA ALA A 34 -7.83 -14.48 9.13
C ALA A 34 -6.57 -15.36 9.25
N VAL A 35 -5.86 -15.59 8.14
CA VAL A 35 -4.76 -16.56 8.08
C VAL A 35 -3.48 -15.87 8.54
N HIS A 36 -2.97 -16.33 9.68
CA HIS A 36 -1.99 -15.68 10.55
C HIS A 36 -0.53 -15.74 10.06
N GLU A 37 -0.26 -15.80 8.76
CA GLU A 37 1.12 -15.84 8.27
C GLU A 37 1.58 -14.45 7.81
N ASN A 38 2.47 -13.86 8.59
CA ASN A 38 3.17 -12.60 8.32
C ASN A 38 4.06 -12.64 7.05
N ASP A 39 4.10 -13.76 6.33
CA ASP A 39 4.97 -14.00 5.17
C ASP A 39 4.74 -13.01 4.01
N HIS A 40 3.62 -12.30 4.01
CA HIS A 40 3.28 -11.31 2.98
C HIS A 40 3.36 -9.85 3.43
N ARG A 41 3.96 -9.55 4.59
CA ARG A 41 4.16 -8.16 5.03
C ARG A 41 5.10 -7.42 4.08
N ILE A 42 4.58 -6.41 3.40
CA ILE A 42 5.34 -5.56 2.45
C ILE A 42 5.73 -4.22 3.05
N ALA A 43 5.04 -3.76 4.08
CA ALA A 43 5.37 -2.50 4.75
C ALA A 43 4.87 -2.46 6.20
N ALA A 44 5.43 -1.51 6.95
CA ALA A 44 5.02 -1.12 8.28
C ALA A 44 4.77 0.39 8.27
N ILE A 45 3.57 0.83 8.64
CA ILE A 45 3.23 2.26 8.71
C ILE A 45 3.22 2.66 10.19
N PRO A 46 4.08 3.59 10.64
CA PRO A 46 4.00 4.11 11.99
C PRO A 46 2.71 4.90 12.19
N VAL A 47 2.14 4.72 13.37
CA VAL A 47 0.89 5.31 13.83
C VAL A 47 1.20 6.25 14.98
N ASP A 48 0.65 7.46 14.94
CA ASP A 48 0.69 8.36 16.09
C ASP A 48 -0.22 7.82 17.21
N HIS A 49 0.14 8.13 18.46
CA HIS A 49 -0.50 7.58 19.66
C HIS A 49 -2.02 7.83 19.72
N GLU A 50 -2.55 8.81 18.99
CA GLU A 50 -3.93 9.29 19.12
C GLU A 50 -4.98 8.47 18.34
N TRP A 51 -4.59 7.35 17.73
CA TRP A 51 -5.53 6.55 16.97
C TRP A 51 -6.44 5.73 17.87
N THR A 52 -7.74 5.93 17.69
CA THR A 52 -8.78 5.29 18.51
C THR A 52 -9.75 4.46 17.69
N ASP A 53 -9.84 4.71 16.38
CA ASP A 53 -10.89 4.17 15.52
C ASP A 53 -10.40 3.63 14.17
N VAL A 54 -11.19 2.71 13.59
CA VAL A 54 -10.97 2.14 12.25
C VAL A 54 -11.02 3.19 11.13
N ARG A 55 -11.62 4.37 11.39
CA ARG A 55 -11.71 5.46 10.42
C ARG A 55 -10.34 6.09 10.15
N ASP A 56 -9.48 6.15 11.15
CA ASP A 56 -8.10 6.63 10.98
C ASP A 56 -7.28 5.63 10.17
N LEU A 57 -7.49 4.34 10.41
CA LEU A 57 -6.92 3.25 9.62
C LEU A 57 -7.32 3.34 8.14
N ASP A 58 -8.60 3.57 7.84
CA ASP A 58 -9.06 3.74 6.45
C ASP A 58 -8.44 4.96 5.77
N GLN A 59 -8.42 6.12 6.44
CA GLN A 59 -7.82 7.34 5.90
C GLN A 59 -6.33 7.16 5.61
N ARG A 60 -5.58 6.56 6.53
CA ARG A 60 -4.15 6.31 6.34
C ARG A 60 -3.87 5.25 5.29
N ALA A 61 -4.65 4.17 5.25
CA ALA A 61 -4.53 3.14 4.23
C ALA A 61 -4.72 3.75 2.83
N ARG A 62 -5.75 4.59 2.65
CA ARG A 62 -5.98 5.34 1.40
C ARG A 62 -4.83 6.28 1.06
N ALA A 63 -4.33 7.06 2.04
CA ALA A 63 -3.22 7.98 1.83
C ALA A 63 -1.95 7.22 1.42
N TRP A 64 -1.67 6.10 2.07
CA TRP A 64 -0.53 5.24 1.76
C TRP A 64 -0.66 4.63 0.36
N LEU A 65 -1.82 4.09 0.00
CA LEU A 65 -2.09 3.56 -1.35
C LEU A 65 -1.93 4.66 -2.41
N LYS A 66 -2.41 5.88 -2.15
CA LYS A 66 -2.23 7.02 -3.06
C LYS A 66 -0.74 7.37 -3.23
N ALA A 67 0.03 7.41 -2.14
CA ALA A 67 1.46 7.66 -2.19
C ALA A 67 2.23 6.53 -2.92
N MET A 68 1.84 5.27 -2.70
CA MET A 68 2.36 4.10 -3.41
C MET A 68 2.03 4.15 -4.90
N ALA A 69 0.79 4.48 -5.26
CA ALA A 69 0.37 4.63 -6.65
C ALA A 69 1.16 5.73 -7.35
N SER A 70 1.40 6.87 -6.69
CA SER A 70 2.26 7.94 -7.20
C SER A 70 3.72 7.50 -7.36
N LYS A 71 4.26 6.71 -6.42
CA LYS A 71 5.61 6.13 -6.55
C LYS A 71 5.70 5.13 -7.70
N ARG A 72 4.67 4.31 -7.90
CA ARG A 72 4.61 3.30 -8.96
C ARG A 72 4.36 3.93 -10.33
N ALA A 73 3.69 5.08 -10.38
CA ALA A 73 3.61 5.93 -11.57
C ALA A 73 4.97 6.54 -11.93
N PHE A 74 5.81 6.88 -10.94
CA PHE A 74 7.19 7.31 -11.17
C PHE A 74 8.15 6.17 -11.58
N ALA A 75 7.82 4.91 -11.25
CA ALA A 75 8.55 3.74 -11.73
C ALA A 75 8.19 3.35 -13.18
N SER A 76 7.36 4.14 -13.85
CA SER A 76 7.17 4.07 -15.30
C SER A 76 7.04 5.46 -15.91
N PRO A 77 8.16 6.13 -16.25
CA PRO A 77 8.23 6.64 -17.60
C PRO A 77 8.29 5.39 -18.50
N ARG A 78 7.12 4.89 -18.89
CA ARG A 78 6.98 4.15 -20.15
C ARG A 78 7.84 4.90 -21.15
N GLY A 79 8.86 4.22 -21.66
CA GLY A 79 9.77 4.79 -22.63
C GLY A 79 8.97 5.47 -23.73
N ALA A 80 9.12 6.78 -23.86
CA ALA A 80 8.95 7.45 -25.13
C ALA A 80 10.14 7.06 -26.03
N ARG A 81 10.22 5.79 -26.39
CA ARG A 81 11.06 5.29 -27.48
C ARG A 81 10.12 5.09 -28.66
N GLY A 82 9.97 6.13 -29.48
CA GLY A 82 9.01 6.10 -30.58
C GLY A 82 9.00 7.32 -31.47
N ALA A 83 10.14 7.96 -31.70
CA ALA A 83 10.31 8.86 -32.85
C ALA A 83 11.64 8.54 -33.53
N LYS A 84 11.67 7.43 -34.27
CA LYS A 84 12.55 7.33 -35.44
C LYS A 84 11.85 8.17 -36.53
N PRO A 85 12.37 9.32 -36.99
CA PRO A 85 12.03 9.77 -38.32
C PRO A 85 12.56 8.71 -39.29
N GLY A 86 11.63 8.06 -39.96
CA GLY A 86 11.92 7.12 -41.03
C GLY A 86 12.79 7.78 -42.09
N ASN A 87 13.74 7.00 -42.55
CA ASN A 87 14.49 7.21 -43.77
C ASN A 87 13.54 7.38 -44.97
N GLY A 88 13.85 8.32 -45.86
CA GLY A 88 13.30 8.39 -47.21
C GLY A 88 13.45 9.77 -47.85
N PRO A 89 13.73 9.86 -49.15
CA PRO A 89 14.81 9.20 -49.88
C PRO A 89 15.75 10.24 -50.52
N SER A 90 16.86 9.76 -51.10
CA SER A 90 17.77 10.51 -51.95
C SER A 90 17.08 11.37 -53.01
N ALA A 91 17.62 12.57 -53.23
CA ALA A 91 17.82 13.20 -54.53
C ALA A 91 19.06 14.11 -54.44
#